data_AF-A0A505IL63-F1
#
_entry.id   AF-A0A505IL63-F1
#
_cell.length_a   1.000
_cell.length_b   1.000
_cell.length_c   1.000
_cell.angle_alpha   90.00
_cell.angle_beta   90.00
_cell.angle_gamma   90.00
#
_symmetry.space_group_name_H-M   'P 1'
#
loop_
_entity.id
_entity.type
_entity.pdbx_description
1 polymer ?
#
loop_
_entity_poly.entity_id
_entity_poly.type
_entity_poly.pdbx_seq_one_letter_code
_entity_poly.pdbx_strand_id
1 'polypeptide(L)'
;MTTLIVNNRAIDSDELVDIIINSNGIYKSTLIKLLQCNRISLEARLKTLTRNKIISKGKVNKPFYYVSSYDLKHMKDLDLQSMVVQYLVSIGLYTNKIQVIDSLDKNKQLYISVYASGKFNYKNVETIKKLANNRFNQFSSEEDRKYFSQFIINELTKFPIRVSSFSDMLQEKYYTTSLETVDILAIPNKEFIPAIQSNLADVSFRNLENNSTLIRNDILIYLNDSNTLGYFVREKNQYTLQAIYSVVDFFYYLTLHKNSKDAIYISDNRKEYDNADDLYFQSYLNKEKYNTVQIKQGKQKPQP
;
A
#
# COMPACT_ATOMS: atom_id res chain seq x y z
N MET A 1 20.08 9.58 -2.67
CA MET A 1 18.97 9.98 -3.56
C MET A 1 18.02 8.81 -3.65
N THR A 2 16.83 8.90 -3.05
CA THR A 2 15.76 7.91 -3.25
C THR A 2 15.18 8.13 -4.65
N THR A 3 15.44 7.21 -5.56
CA THR A 3 14.86 7.22 -6.90
C THR A 3 13.35 7.10 -6.76
N LEU A 4 12.60 8.11 -7.22
CA LEU A 4 11.13 8.05 -7.28
C LEU A 4 10.73 6.83 -8.10
N ILE A 5 9.98 5.91 -7.49
CA ILE A 5 9.48 4.74 -8.22
C ILE A 5 8.24 5.18 -8.97
N VAL A 6 8.30 5.06 -10.29
CA VAL A 6 7.28 5.57 -11.20
C VAL A 6 6.14 4.56 -11.31
N ASN A 7 4.92 5.01 -11.05
CA ASN A 7 3.74 4.26 -11.46
C ASN A 7 3.50 4.52 -12.93
N ASN A 8 3.30 3.46 -13.71
CA ASN A 8 3.14 3.59 -15.16
C ASN A 8 1.75 4.10 -15.57
N ARG A 9 0.86 4.42 -14.62
CA ARG A 9 -0.45 5.00 -14.95
C ARG A 9 -0.31 6.43 -15.46
N ALA A 10 -1.15 6.78 -16.44
CA ALA A 10 -1.28 8.17 -16.85
C ALA A 10 -1.86 9.00 -15.69
N ILE A 11 -1.47 10.27 -15.59
CA ILE A 11 -2.14 11.18 -14.67
C ILE A 11 -3.59 11.31 -15.15
N ASP A 12 -4.56 11.22 -14.25
CA ASP A 12 -5.95 11.58 -14.53
C ASP A 12 -6.14 13.05 -14.12
N SER A 13 -6.73 13.86 -15.01
CA SER A 13 -6.92 15.29 -14.74
C SER A 13 -8.00 15.53 -13.70
N ASP A 14 -9.06 14.73 -13.69
CA ASP A 14 -10.17 14.90 -12.76
C ASP A 14 -9.73 14.49 -11.35
N GLU A 15 -9.04 13.35 -11.25
CA GLU A 15 -8.41 12.92 -10.00
C GLU A 15 -7.39 13.94 -9.47
N LEU A 16 -6.56 14.53 -10.35
CA LEU A 16 -5.60 15.57 -9.95
C LEU A 16 -6.32 16.80 -9.38
N VAL A 17 -7.42 17.23 -10.00
CA VAL A 17 -8.22 18.36 -9.53
C VAL A 17 -8.87 18.03 -8.19
N ASP A 18 -9.50 16.86 -8.06
CA ASP A 18 -10.14 16.40 -6.83
C ASP A 18 -9.14 16.35 -5.66
N ILE A 19 -7.93 15.82 -5.90
CA ILE A 19 -6.87 15.81 -4.89
C ILE A 19 -6.54 17.24 -4.44
N ILE A 20 -6.33 18.17 -5.37
CA ILE A 20 -5.96 19.56 -5.02
C ILE A 20 -7.10 20.25 -4.27
N ILE A 21 -8.34 20.06 -4.70
CA ILE A 21 -9.51 20.65 -4.06
C ILE A 21 -9.67 20.13 -2.64
N ASN A 22 -9.68 18.81 -2.48
CA ASN A 22 -9.95 18.18 -1.18
C ASN A 22 -8.77 18.28 -0.21
N SER A 23 -7.55 18.57 -0.69
CA SER A 23 -6.40 18.82 0.17
C SER A 23 -6.43 20.18 0.86
N ASN A 24 -7.16 21.16 0.32
CA ASN A 24 -7.09 22.59 0.65
C ASN A 24 -5.68 23.22 0.57
N GLY A 25 -4.68 22.46 0.11
CA GLY A 25 -3.28 22.81 0.23
C GLY A 25 -2.40 21.60 -0.03
N ILE A 26 -1.65 21.60 -1.13
CA ILE A 26 -0.74 20.48 -1.41
C ILE A 26 0.56 20.92 -2.09
N TYR A 27 1.69 20.41 -1.61
CA TYR A 27 2.98 20.65 -2.25
C TYR A 27 3.05 19.94 -3.59
N LYS A 28 3.74 20.56 -4.56
CA LYS A 28 4.05 19.89 -5.82
C LYS A 28 4.83 18.59 -5.61
N SER A 29 5.76 18.56 -4.65
CA SER A 29 6.51 17.35 -4.30
C SER A 29 5.61 16.23 -3.80
N THR A 30 4.61 16.56 -2.99
CA THR A 30 3.60 15.62 -2.50
C THR A 30 2.76 15.07 -3.65
N LEU A 31 2.31 15.92 -4.59
CA LEU A 31 1.62 15.46 -5.81
C LEU A 31 2.49 14.50 -6.65
N ILE A 32 3.80 14.78 -6.79
CA ILE A 32 4.73 13.88 -7.49
C ILE A 32 4.79 12.52 -6.79
N LYS A 33 4.86 12.50 -5.45
CA LYS A 33 4.91 11.27 -4.66
C LYS A 33 3.58 10.50 -4.71
N LEU A 34 2.44 11.17 -4.60
CA LEU A 34 1.11 10.55 -4.65
C LEU A 34 0.81 9.98 -6.03
N LEU A 35 0.96 10.79 -7.08
CA LEU A 35 0.65 10.37 -8.45
C LEU A 35 1.77 9.53 -9.06
N GLN A 36 2.93 9.48 -8.41
CA GLN A 36 4.10 8.69 -8.81
C GLN A 36 4.52 9.00 -10.26
N CYS A 37 4.39 10.28 -10.62
CA CYS A 37 4.44 10.74 -12.01
C CYS A 37 5.70 11.55 -12.29
N ASN A 38 6.03 11.69 -13.58
CA ASN A 38 7.13 12.56 -14.01
C ASN A 38 6.82 14.03 -13.71
N ARG A 39 7.81 14.73 -13.14
CA ARG A 39 7.72 16.16 -12.80
C ARG A 39 7.33 17.06 -13.97
N ILE A 40 7.84 16.79 -15.17
CA ILE A 40 7.57 17.59 -16.38
C ILE A 40 6.11 17.42 -16.78
N SER A 41 5.61 16.18 -16.85
CA SER A 41 4.22 15.88 -17.18
C SER A 41 3.25 16.51 -16.18
N LEU A 42 3.57 16.45 -14.89
CA LEU A 42 2.77 17.10 -13.85
C LEU A 42 2.78 18.63 -13.98
N GLU A 43 3.94 19.26 -14.19
CA GLU A 43 4.03 20.72 -14.33
C GLU A 43 3.22 21.22 -15.54
N ALA A 44 3.23 20.50 -16.66
CA ALA A 44 2.44 20.84 -17.84
C ALA A 44 0.93 20.86 -17.55
N ARG A 45 0.43 19.86 -16.82
CA ARG A 45 -0.98 19.77 -16.40
C ARG A 45 -1.34 20.88 -15.41
N LEU A 46 -0.53 21.07 -14.37
CA LEU A 46 -0.74 22.12 -13.38
C LEU A 46 -0.74 23.52 -14.01
N LYS A 47 0.14 23.78 -14.98
CA LYS A 47 0.16 25.04 -15.74
C LYS A 47 -1.14 25.25 -16.51
N THR A 48 -1.69 24.19 -17.12
CA THR A 48 -2.97 24.24 -17.84
C THR A 48 -4.12 24.55 -16.89
N LEU A 49 -4.20 23.84 -15.75
CA LEU A 49 -5.22 24.07 -14.73
C LEU A 49 -5.15 25.49 -14.13
N THR A 50 -3.93 25.99 -13.89
CA THR A 50 -3.71 27.36 -13.39
C THR A 50 -4.12 28.41 -14.42
N ARG A 51 -3.78 28.21 -15.71
CA ARG A 51 -4.18 29.11 -16.79
C ARG A 51 -5.70 29.21 -16.92
N ASN A 52 -6.39 28.09 -16.72
CA ASN A 52 -7.85 28.00 -16.75
C ASN A 52 -8.51 28.45 -15.43
N LYS A 53 -7.73 28.94 -14.45
CA LYS A 53 -8.19 29.40 -13.14
C LYS A 53 -8.94 28.35 -12.32
N ILE A 54 -8.68 27.06 -12.56
CA ILE A 54 -9.25 25.94 -11.79
C ILE A 54 -8.54 25.82 -10.44
N ILE A 55 -7.23 26.09 -10.42
CA ILE A 55 -6.38 26.05 -9.22
C ILE A 55 -5.50 27.29 -9.16
N SER A 56 -5.02 27.61 -7.96
CA SER A 56 -4.04 28.66 -7.71
C SER A 56 -2.69 28.08 -7.32
N LYS A 57 -1.61 28.70 -7.79
CA LYS A 57 -0.22 28.33 -7.47
C LYS A 57 0.36 29.33 -6.48
N GLY A 58 0.92 28.84 -5.37
CA GLY A 58 1.63 29.65 -4.39
C GLY A 58 3.04 29.16 -4.11
N LYS A 59 3.77 29.90 -3.26
CA LYS A 59 5.11 29.54 -2.79
C LYS A 59 5.25 29.87 -1.30
N VAL A 60 5.70 28.89 -0.49
CA VAL A 60 6.03 29.06 0.94
C VAL A 60 7.43 28.50 1.14
N ASN A 61 8.34 29.22 1.80
CA ASN A 61 9.68 28.73 2.21
C ASN A 61 10.52 28.01 1.13
N LYS A 62 10.34 28.37 -0.15
CA LYS A 62 10.94 27.78 -1.38
C LYS A 62 10.11 26.73 -2.16
N PRO A 63 9.34 25.79 -1.57
CA PRO A 63 8.47 24.90 -2.35
C PRO A 63 7.26 25.61 -2.97
N PHE A 64 6.84 25.09 -4.12
CA PHE A 64 5.59 25.45 -4.78
C PHE A 64 4.46 24.57 -4.26
N TYR A 65 3.29 25.17 -4.07
CA TYR A 65 2.08 24.49 -3.67
C TYR A 65 0.89 24.92 -4.52
N TYR A 66 -0.17 24.10 -4.51
CA TYR A 66 -1.39 24.31 -5.26
C TYR A 66 -2.61 24.21 -4.35
N VAL A 67 -3.58 25.09 -4.56
CA VAL A 67 -4.79 25.20 -3.75
C VAL A 67 -6.00 25.52 -4.62
N SER A 68 -7.18 25.10 -4.17
CA SER A 68 -8.47 25.70 -4.56
C SER A 68 -8.95 26.74 -3.53
N SER A 69 -8.63 26.54 -2.25
CA SER A 69 -8.95 27.38 -1.09
C SER A 69 -7.73 27.54 -0.18
N TYR A 70 -7.60 28.64 0.58
CA TYR A 70 -6.39 28.90 1.38
C TYR A 70 -6.42 28.18 2.73
N ASP A 71 -5.88 26.95 2.81
CA ASP A 71 -5.57 26.28 4.10
C ASP A 71 -4.34 25.37 4.00
N LEU A 72 -3.25 25.75 4.67
CA LEU A 72 -1.98 25.04 4.60
C LEU A 72 -1.77 24.06 5.77
N LYS A 73 -2.77 23.87 6.65
CA LYS A 73 -2.64 23.11 7.91
C LYS A 73 -2.20 21.67 7.66
N HIS A 74 -2.77 21.01 6.66
CA HIS A 74 -2.63 19.57 6.44
C HIS A 74 -1.51 19.17 5.47
N MET A 75 -0.73 20.13 4.97
CA MET A 75 0.27 19.86 3.94
C MET A 75 1.39 18.92 4.41
N LYS A 76 1.79 19.01 5.68
CA LYS A 76 2.83 18.13 6.26
C LYS A 76 2.33 16.70 6.39
N ASP A 77 1.09 16.54 6.84
CA ASP A 77 0.41 15.26 7.00
C ASP A 77 0.26 14.55 5.65
N LEU A 78 -0.21 15.27 4.64
CA LEU A 78 -0.30 14.73 3.27
C LEU A 78 1.07 14.37 2.69
N ASP A 79 2.13 15.14 2.98
CA ASP A 79 3.49 14.77 2.56
C ASP A 79 3.96 13.48 3.22
N LEU A 80 3.67 13.30 4.52
CA LEU A 80 3.96 12.07 5.25
C LEU A 80 3.18 10.87 4.70
N GLN A 81 1.87 11.02 4.48
CA GLN A 81 1.01 9.98 3.89
C GLN A 81 1.47 9.60 2.47
N SER A 82 1.97 10.56 1.68
CA SER A 82 2.47 10.28 0.33
C SER A 82 3.69 9.36 0.27
N MET A 83 4.43 9.26 1.37
CA MET A 83 5.56 8.33 1.48
C MET A 83 5.08 6.87 1.56
N VAL A 84 3.91 6.63 2.13
CA VAL A 84 3.26 5.30 2.11
C VAL A 84 2.98 4.86 0.68
N VAL A 85 2.44 5.76 -0.16
CA VAL A 85 2.16 5.46 -1.58
C VAL A 85 3.44 5.09 -2.33
N GLN A 86 4.55 5.79 -2.06
CA GLN A 86 5.87 5.44 -2.61
C GLN A 86 6.33 4.06 -2.14
N TYR A 87 6.17 3.77 -0.85
CA TYR A 87 6.58 2.50 -0.26
C TYR A 87 5.80 1.31 -0.84
N LEU A 88 4.48 1.43 -0.97
CA LEU A 88 3.62 0.38 -1.52
C LEU A 88 4.09 -0.07 -2.91
N VAL A 89 4.47 0.87 -3.77
CA VAL A 89 5.02 0.53 -5.09
C VAL A 89 6.37 -0.17 -4.99
N SER A 90 7.20 0.20 -4.01
CA SER A 90 8.49 -0.45 -3.80
C SER A 90 8.36 -1.95 -3.45
N ILE A 91 7.25 -2.34 -2.80
CA ILE A 91 6.98 -3.73 -2.45
C ILE A 91 6.11 -4.46 -3.49
N GLY A 92 5.67 -3.80 -4.56
CA GLY A 92 4.91 -4.41 -5.66
C GLY A 92 3.39 -4.19 -5.64
N LEU A 93 2.92 -3.20 -4.85
CA LEU A 93 1.53 -2.75 -4.80
C LEU A 93 1.37 -1.40 -5.51
N TYR A 94 0.61 -1.38 -6.60
CA TYR A 94 0.43 -0.22 -7.46
C TYR A 94 -0.89 0.48 -7.14
N THR A 95 -0.93 1.79 -7.33
CA THR A 95 -2.14 2.57 -7.05
C THR A 95 -2.96 2.76 -8.31
N ASN A 96 -4.27 2.50 -8.25
CA ASN A 96 -5.22 2.72 -9.34
C ASN A 96 -5.89 4.09 -9.22
N LYS A 97 -6.47 4.39 -8.06
CA LYS A 97 -7.16 5.65 -7.75
C LYS A 97 -6.72 6.17 -6.38
N ILE A 98 -6.56 7.49 -6.27
CA ILE A 98 -6.25 8.21 -5.03
C ILE A 98 -7.34 9.25 -4.79
N GLN A 99 -7.83 9.29 -3.55
CA GLN A 99 -8.74 10.33 -3.09
C GLN A 99 -8.21 10.91 -1.79
N VAL A 100 -8.36 12.21 -1.61
CA VAL A 100 -8.16 12.87 -0.32
C VAL A 100 -9.53 13.02 0.31
N ILE A 101 -9.71 12.45 1.50
CA ILE A 101 -10.96 12.48 2.25
C ILE A 101 -10.75 13.13 3.62
N ASP A 102 -11.84 13.62 4.21
CA ASP A 102 -11.85 14.08 5.59
C ASP A 102 -12.09 12.90 6.54
N SER A 103 -11.31 12.84 7.62
CA SER A 103 -11.63 12.01 8.78
C SER A 103 -12.82 12.57 9.55
N LEU A 104 -13.36 11.81 10.50
CA LEU A 104 -14.43 12.27 11.38
C LEU A 104 -14.04 13.57 12.12
N ASP A 105 -12.77 13.69 12.53
CA ASP A 105 -12.24 14.90 13.20
C ASP A 105 -11.68 15.95 12.21
N LYS A 106 -12.03 15.86 10.91
CA LYS A 106 -11.64 16.79 9.85
C LYS A 106 -10.13 16.85 9.56
N ASN A 107 -9.38 15.81 9.91
CA ASN A 107 -8.01 15.63 9.42
C ASN A 107 -8.04 15.02 8.02
N LYS A 108 -7.07 15.39 7.16
CA LYS A 108 -6.98 14.82 5.81
C LYS A 108 -6.39 13.42 5.84
N GLN A 109 -7.02 12.49 5.14
CA GLN A 109 -6.56 11.11 4.94
C GLN A 109 -6.56 10.77 3.45
N LEU A 110 -5.75 9.78 3.06
CA LEU A 110 -5.84 9.21 1.71
C LEU A 110 -6.74 7.98 1.73
N TYR A 111 -7.66 7.91 0.78
CA TYR A 111 -8.34 6.68 0.41
C TYR A 111 -7.82 6.24 -0.95
N ILE A 112 -7.10 5.12 -0.99
CA ILE A 112 -6.43 4.64 -2.19
C ILE A 112 -6.93 3.26 -2.57
N SER A 113 -7.19 3.05 -3.85
CA SER A 113 -7.40 1.72 -4.42
C SER A 113 -6.05 1.21 -4.92
N VAL A 114 -5.58 0.10 -4.37
CA VAL A 114 -4.32 -0.52 -4.78
C VAL A 114 -4.56 -1.85 -5.47
N TYR A 115 -3.55 -2.27 -6.25
CA TYR A 115 -3.53 -3.57 -6.89
C TYR A 115 -2.14 -4.18 -6.94
N ALA A 116 -2.08 -5.50 -6.81
CA ALA A 116 -0.89 -6.25 -7.16
C ALA A 116 -0.94 -6.63 -8.65
N SER A 117 0.17 -6.46 -9.36
CA SER A 117 0.25 -6.86 -10.76
C SER A 117 1.52 -7.65 -11.01
N GLY A 118 1.34 -8.91 -11.42
CA GLY A 118 2.45 -9.73 -11.86
C GLY A 118 3.17 -9.08 -13.06
N LYS A 119 2.42 -8.45 -13.99
CA LYS A 119 2.99 -7.77 -15.17
C LYS A 119 4.00 -6.69 -14.81
N PHE A 120 3.65 -5.83 -13.85
CA PHE A 120 4.55 -4.75 -13.45
C PHE A 120 5.73 -5.26 -12.62
N ASN A 121 5.49 -6.21 -11.72
CA ASN A 121 6.57 -6.85 -10.96
C ASN A 121 7.56 -7.57 -11.89
N TYR A 122 7.07 -8.31 -12.89
CA TYR A 122 7.89 -8.97 -13.92
C TYR A 122 8.66 -7.98 -14.80
N LYS A 123 8.04 -6.85 -15.18
CA LYS A 123 8.69 -5.83 -16.03
C LYS A 123 9.79 -5.08 -15.29
N ASN A 124 9.60 -4.80 -14.00
CA ASN A 124 10.44 -3.84 -13.26
C ASN A 124 11.46 -4.52 -12.32
N VAL A 125 11.29 -5.80 -11.98
CA VAL A 125 12.16 -6.53 -11.05
C VAL A 125 12.95 -7.61 -11.77
N GLU A 126 14.23 -7.34 -12.06
CA GLU A 126 15.08 -8.20 -12.89
C GLU A 126 15.29 -9.60 -12.30
N THR A 127 15.34 -9.74 -10.97
CA THR A 127 15.45 -11.05 -10.31
C THR A 127 14.20 -11.90 -10.52
N ILE A 128 13.01 -11.30 -10.39
CA ILE A 128 11.73 -11.97 -10.67
C ILE A 128 11.67 -12.36 -12.14
N LYS A 129 12.09 -11.47 -13.04
CA LYS A 129 12.14 -11.73 -14.49
C LYS A 129 13.04 -12.94 -14.82
N LYS A 130 14.23 -13.02 -14.24
CA LYS A 130 15.14 -14.16 -14.42
C LYS A 130 14.55 -15.46 -13.90
N LEU A 131 13.97 -15.46 -12.69
CA LEU A 131 13.31 -16.63 -12.11
C LEU A 131 12.12 -17.10 -12.97
N ALA A 132 11.29 -16.17 -13.41
CA ALA A 132 10.15 -16.44 -14.27
C ALA A 132 10.60 -17.00 -15.64
N ASN A 133 11.63 -16.44 -16.27
CA ASN A 133 12.17 -16.98 -17.53
C ASN A 133 12.72 -18.40 -17.38
N ASN A 134 13.48 -18.66 -16.31
CA ASN A 134 13.96 -20.00 -16.02
C ASN A 134 12.81 -20.99 -15.85
N ARG A 135 11.75 -20.58 -15.15
CA ARG A 135 10.56 -21.41 -14.96
C ARG A 135 9.77 -21.60 -16.26
N PHE A 136 9.63 -20.56 -17.06
CA PHE A 136 9.00 -20.61 -18.38
C PHE A 136 9.67 -21.67 -19.29
N ASN A 137 11.01 -21.68 -19.30
CA ASN A 137 11.79 -22.63 -20.09
C ASN A 137 11.74 -24.08 -19.56
N GLN A 138 11.33 -24.29 -18.31
CA GLN A 138 11.15 -25.62 -17.72
C GLN A 138 9.82 -26.29 -18.13
N PHE A 139 8.85 -25.55 -18.65
CA PHE A 139 7.61 -26.14 -19.14
C PHE A 139 7.82 -26.85 -20.47
N SER A 140 7.35 -28.10 -20.54
CA SER A 140 7.49 -28.98 -21.70
C SER A 140 6.44 -28.71 -22.77
N SER A 141 5.24 -28.25 -22.39
CA SER A 141 4.14 -27.96 -23.31
C SER A 141 4.02 -26.46 -23.62
N GLU A 142 3.56 -26.15 -24.83
CA GLU A 142 3.29 -24.77 -25.24
C GLU A 142 2.08 -24.17 -24.52
N GLU A 143 1.11 -25.02 -24.15
CA GLU A 143 -0.09 -24.63 -23.42
C GLU A 143 0.24 -24.20 -21.98
N ASP A 144 1.10 -24.94 -21.27
CA ASP A 144 1.58 -24.57 -19.93
C ASP A 144 2.39 -23.28 -19.95
N ARG A 145 3.21 -23.09 -20.99
CA ARG A 145 3.95 -21.84 -21.21
C ARG A 145 3.00 -20.66 -21.38
N LYS A 146 1.97 -20.82 -22.19
CA LYS A 146 0.95 -19.77 -22.43
C LYS A 146 0.18 -19.45 -21.16
N TYR A 147 -0.26 -20.47 -20.42
CA TYR A 147 -0.95 -20.30 -19.13
C TYR A 147 -0.06 -19.61 -18.10
N PHE A 148 1.19 -20.05 -17.96
CA PHE A 148 2.16 -19.43 -17.05
C PHE A 148 2.43 -17.98 -17.42
N SER A 149 2.62 -17.66 -18.71
CA SER A 149 2.75 -16.27 -19.15
C SER A 149 1.54 -15.42 -18.79
N GLN A 150 0.32 -15.94 -18.94
CA GLN A 150 -0.91 -15.24 -18.54
C GLN A 150 -0.98 -15.02 -17.03
N PHE A 151 -0.61 -16.01 -16.23
CA PHE A 151 -0.53 -15.90 -14.78
C PHE A 151 0.47 -14.83 -14.34
N ILE A 152 1.68 -14.81 -14.91
CA ILE A 152 2.72 -13.83 -14.56
C ILE A 152 2.29 -12.40 -14.93
N ILE A 153 1.46 -12.20 -15.96
CA ILE A 153 1.04 -10.85 -16.36
C ILE A 153 -0.29 -10.40 -15.73
N ASN A 154 -0.90 -11.20 -14.87
CA ASN A 154 -2.23 -10.89 -14.35
C ASN A 154 -2.23 -9.75 -13.32
N GLU A 155 -3.31 -8.98 -13.26
CA GLU A 155 -3.65 -8.14 -12.10
C GLU A 155 -4.31 -9.07 -11.08
N LEU A 156 -3.60 -9.32 -9.98
CA LEU A 156 -3.94 -10.44 -9.10
C LEU A 156 -5.01 -10.05 -8.09
N THR A 157 -5.07 -8.79 -7.67
CA THR A 157 -5.87 -8.41 -6.50
C THR A 157 -6.07 -6.90 -6.43
N LYS A 158 -7.29 -6.43 -6.15
CA LYS A 158 -7.64 -5.03 -5.87
C LYS A 158 -8.25 -4.91 -4.47
N PHE A 159 -7.81 -3.92 -3.69
CA PHE A 159 -8.39 -3.63 -2.39
C PHE A 159 -8.18 -2.17 -1.98
N PRO A 160 -9.05 -1.61 -1.12
CA PRO A 160 -8.88 -0.27 -0.61
C PRO A 160 -7.90 -0.23 0.57
N ILE A 161 -7.08 0.82 0.61
CA ILE A 161 -6.25 1.18 1.75
C ILE A 161 -6.62 2.60 2.18
N ARG A 162 -6.75 2.81 3.48
CA ARG A 162 -6.82 4.13 4.10
C ARG A 162 -5.47 4.47 4.69
N VAL A 163 -4.94 5.64 4.35
CA VAL A 163 -3.68 6.14 4.90
C VAL A 163 -3.95 7.38 5.74
N SER A 164 -3.60 7.29 7.01
CA SER A 164 -3.71 8.37 7.99
C SER A 164 -2.31 8.78 8.45
N SER A 165 -2.19 9.94 9.08
CA SER A 165 -0.94 10.38 9.70
C SER A 165 -1.13 10.68 11.18
N PHE A 166 -0.09 10.40 11.96
CA PHE A 166 0.03 10.87 13.33
C PHE A 166 1.41 11.52 13.46
N SER A 167 1.47 12.83 13.21
CA SER A 167 2.71 13.58 13.01
C SER A 167 3.10 14.48 14.19
N ASP A 168 2.18 14.68 15.14
CA ASP A 168 2.36 15.52 16.32
C ASP A 168 1.71 14.84 17.54
N MET A 169 2.53 14.59 18.56
CA MET A 169 2.09 13.93 19.80
C MET A 169 1.10 14.78 20.60
N LEU A 170 0.98 16.08 20.32
CA LEU A 170 0.04 17.00 20.95
C LEU A 170 -1.33 17.03 20.25
N GLN A 171 -1.45 16.45 19.04
CA GLN A 171 -2.73 16.30 18.36
C GLN A 171 -3.61 15.26 19.07
N GLU A 172 -4.92 15.31 18.81
CA GLU A 172 -5.83 14.24 19.19
C GLU A 172 -5.28 12.90 18.70
N LYS A 173 -5.23 11.92 19.60
CA LYS A 173 -4.67 10.60 19.30
C LYS A 173 -5.49 9.97 18.18
N TYR A 174 -4.80 9.39 17.21
CA TYR A 174 -5.45 8.59 16.18
C TYR A 174 -6.27 7.46 16.81
N TYR A 175 -7.47 7.25 16.29
CA TYR A 175 -8.34 6.11 16.60
C TYR A 175 -8.91 5.52 15.31
N THR A 176 -9.30 4.25 15.35
CA THR A 176 -9.88 3.58 14.18
C THR A 176 -11.29 4.07 13.90
N THR A 177 -11.52 4.45 12.65
CA THR A 177 -12.80 4.96 12.14
C THR A 177 -13.47 4.07 11.10
N SER A 178 -12.84 2.96 10.68
CA SER A 178 -13.42 2.00 9.74
C SER A 178 -12.91 0.58 9.96
N LEU A 179 -13.77 -0.40 9.66
CA LEU A 179 -13.44 -1.82 9.62
C LEU A 179 -13.24 -2.35 8.19
N GLU A 180 -13.66 -1.59 7.18
CA GLU A 180 -13.80 -2.05 5.79
C GLU A 180 -12.51 -1.88 4.97
N THR A 181 -11.52 -1.17 5.51
CA THR A 181 -10.25 -0.87 4.84
C THR A 181 -9.07 -1.45 5.58
N VAL A 182 -8.01 -1.72 4.82
CA VAL A 182 -6.67 -1.85 5.40
C VAL A 182 -6.23 -0.45 5.80
N ASP A 183 -5.92 -0.25 7.08
CA ASP A 183 -5.51 1.04 7.61
C ASP A 183 -3.99 1.07 7.78
N ILE A 184 -3.35 2.09 7.21
CA ILE A 184 -1.95 2.41 7.41
C ILE A 184 -1.84 3.75 8.14
N LEU A 185 -1.18 3.76 9.29
CA LEU A 185 -0.83 4.96 10.02
C LEU A 185 0.63 5.34 9.75
N ALA A 186 0.82 6.48 9.08
CA ALA A 186 2.14 7.05 8.82
C ALA A 186 2.59 7.90 10.00
N ILE A 187 3.79 7.60 10.53
CA ILE A 187 4.39 8.31 11.65
C ILE A 187 5.79 8.80 11.31
N PRO A 188 6.26 9.92 11.92
CA PRO A 188 7.58 10.47 11.63
C PRO A 188 8.72 9.51 11.94
N ASN A 189 8.66 8.87 13.12
CA ASN A 189 9.74 8.05 13.66
C ASN A 189 9.21 7.07 14.74
N LYS A 190 10.09 6.23 15.26
CA LYS A 190 9.77 5.22 16.29
C LYS A 190 9.30 5.76 17.64
N GLU A 191 9.51 7.04 17.95
CA GLU A 191 9.12 7.64 19.25
C GLU A 191 7.59 7.69 19.43
N PHE A 192 6.84 7.59 18.32
CA PHE A 192 5.38 7.55 18.32
C PHE A 192 4.81 6.15 18.65
N ILE A 193 5.63 5.09 18.56
CA ILE A 193 5.19 3.70 18.74
C ILE A 193 4.55 3.46 20.12
N PRO A 194 5.13 3.89 21.27
CA PRO A 194 4.52 3.65 22.58
C PRO A 194 3.12 4.24 22.73
N ALA A 195 2.88 5.43 22.15
CA ALA A 195 1.57 6.08 22.17
C ALA A 195 0.54 5.25 21.40
N ILE A 196 0.92 4.68 20.25
CA ILE A 196 0.05 3.78 19.48
C ILE A 196 -0.22 2.50 20.26
N GLN A 197 0.83 1.84 20.77
CA GLN A 197 0.72 0.57 21.49
C GLN A 197 -0.22 0.65 22.70
N SER A 198 -0.22 1.78 23.42
CA SER A 198 -1.10 2.00 24.57
C SER A 198 -2.60 1.97 24.22
N ASN A 199 -2.94 2.17 22.94
CA ASN A 199 -4.32 2.22 22.44
C ASN A 199 -4.70 1.02 21.56
N LEU A 200 -3.78 0.07 21.32
CA LEU A 200 -4.08 -1.11 20.48
C LEU A 200 -5.08 -2.04 21.18
N ALA A 201 -6.20 -2.28 20.52
CA ALA A 201 -7.23 -3.20 20.98
C ALA A 201 -7.84 -3.97 19.81
N ASP A 202 -8.42 -5.13 20.11
CA ASP A 202 -9.33 -5.77 19.18
C ASP A 202 -10.67 -5.02 19.20
N VAL A 203 -10.86 -4.14 18.21
CA VAL A 203 -12.07 -3.34 18.04
C VAL A 203 -13.08 -3.98 17.09
N SER A 204 -12.74 -5.12 16.46
CA SER A 204 -13.62 -5.80 15.51
C SER A 204 -14.93 -6.30 16.14
N PHE A 205 -14.94 -6.49 17.47
CA PHE A 205 -16.09 -6.95 18.26
C PHE A 205 -16.78 -5.82 19.07
N ARG A 206 -16.37 -4.55 18.92
CA ARG A 206 -16.89 -3.42 19.72
C ARG A 206 -17.72 -2.48 18.84
N ASN A 207 -18.68 -1.77 19.43
CA ASN A 207 -19.47 -0.77 18.72
C ASN A 207 -18.54 0.39 18.26
N LEU A 208 -18.25 0.44 16.96
CA LEU A 208 -17.31 1.41 16.35
C LEU A 208 -17.82 2.85 16.45
N GLU A 209 -19.14 3.05 16.48
CA GLU A 209 -19.78 4.37 16.48
C GLU A 209 -19.36 5.24 17.67
N ASN A 210 -18.96 4.61 18.78
CA ASN A 210 -18.53 5.30 20.00
C ASN A 210 -17.02 5.20 20.25
N ASN A 211 -16.24 4.68 19.29
CA ASN A 211 -14.79 4.60 19.44
C ASN A 211 -14.16 5.98 19.21
N SER A 212 -13.50 6.51 20.25
CA SER A 212 -12.76 7.78 20.19
C SER A 212 -11.30 7.64 20.61
N THR A 213 -10.84 6.43 20.95
CA THR A 213 -9.54 6.22 21.59
C THR A 213 -8.79 4.99 21.12
N LEU A 214 -9.50 3.92 20.74
CA LEU A 214 -8.89 2.64 20.44
C LEU A 214 -8.42 2.57 18.98
N ILE A 215 -7.31 1.89 18.79
CA ILE A 215 -6.73 1.59 17.47
C ILE A 215 -6.83 0.08 17.27
N ARG A 216 -7.25 -0.36 16.07
CA ARG A 216 -7.24 -1.79 15.75
C ARG A 216 -5.84 -2.35 15.93
N ASN A 217 -5.74 -3.51 16.57
CA ASN A 217 -4.49 -4.22 16.72
C ASN A 217 -3.87 -4.72 15.40
N ASP A 218 -4.67 -4.78 14.33
CA ASP A 218 -4.21 -5.12 12.98
C ASP A 218 -3.73 -3.91 12.18
N ILE A 219 -3.69 -2.69 12.73
CA ILE A 219 -3.21 -1.51 12.00
C ILE A 219 -1.77 -1.71 11.46
N LEU A 220 -1.54 -1.24 10.25
CA LEU A 220 -0.19 -1.13 9.68
C LEU A 220 0.44 0.20 10.08
N ILE A 221 1.73 0.18 10.40
CA ILE A 221 2.51 1.36 10.75
C ILE A 221 3.58 1.60 9.70
N TYR A 222 3.57 2.81 9.15
CA TYR A 222 4.65 3.27 8.27
C TYR A 222 5.57 4.24 9.03
N LEU A 223 6.83 3.84 9.21
CA LEU A 223 7.89 4.64 9.81
C LEU A 223 8.62 5.43 8.72
N ASN A 224 8.51 6.75 8.76
CA ASN A 224 9.05 7.60 7.70
C ASN A 224 10.58 7.74 7.73
N ASP A 225 11.17 7.80 8.93
CA ASP A 225 12.62 7.90 9.13
C ASP A 225 13.41 6.71 8.55
N SER A 226 12.84 5.53 8.68
CA SER A 226 13.42 4.24 8.27
C SER A 226 12.80 3.71 6.98
N ASN A 227 11.82 4.42 6.40
CA ASN A 227 11.08 4.01 5.21
C ASN A 227 10.64 2.54 5.31
N THR A 228 9.97 2.19 6.40
CA THR A 228 9.60 0.82 6.74
C THR A 228 8.12 0.72 7.06
N LEU A 229 7.42 -0.22 6.43
CA LEU A 229 6.07 -0.61 6.79
C LEU A 229 6.12 -1.82 7.71
N GLY A 230 5.27 -1.86 8.73
CA GLY A 230 5.18 -3.00 9.63
C GLY A 230 3.81 -3.17 10.27
N TYR A 231 3.62 -4.30 10.95
CA TYR A 231 2.42 -4.65 11.69
C TYR A 231 2.80 -5.12 13.09
N PHE A 232 1.86 -5.05 14.04
CA PHE A 232 2.12 -5.48 15.41
C PHE A 232 1.85 -6.98 15.59
N VAL A 233 2.78 -7.66 16.24
CA VAL A 233 2.61 -9.03 16.74
C VAL A 233 2.55 -8.97 18.26
N ARG A 234 1.60 -9.71 18.85
CA ARG A 234 1.44 -9.78 20.31
C ARG A 234 2.12 -11.03 20.85
N GLU A 235 3.21 -10.85 21.58
CA GLU A 235 3.93 -11.93 22.28
C GLU A 235 3.99 -11.63 23.78
N LYS A 236 3.56 -12.56 24.63
CA LYS A 236 3.63 -12.42 26.11
C LYS A 236 3.08 -11.07 26.63
N ASN A 237 1.95 -10.62 26.08
CA ASN A 237 1.30 -9.33 26.39
C ASN A 237 2.09 -8.06 26.01
N GLN A 238 3.12 -8.19 25.18
CA GLN A 238 3.83 -7.06 24.59
C GLN A 238 3.61 -7.05 23.07
N TYR A 239 3.45 -5.87 22.50
CA TYR A 239 3.40 -5.69 21.06
C TYR A 239 4.81 -5.44 20.52
N THR A 240 5.19 -6.17 19.48
CA THR A 240 6.44 -5.95 18.73
C THR A 240 6.09 -5.62 17.28
N LEU A 241 6.84 -4.70 16.67
CA LEU A 241 6.61 -4.32 15.28
C LEU A 241 7.42 -5.23 14.35
N GLN A 242 6.75 -5.92 13.45
CA GLN A 242 7.37 -6.75 12.41
C GLN A 242 7.25 -6.05 11.05
N ALA A 243 8.35 -6.00 10.30
CA ALA A 243 8.40 -5.32 9.01
C ALA A 243 7.80 -6.16 7.88
N ILE A 244 7.23 -5.46 6.90
CA ILE A 244 6.71 -5.98 5.63
C ILE A 244 7.72 -5.61 4.54
N TYR A 245 8.43 -6.58 3.97
CA TYR A 245 9.46 -6.29 2.97
C TYR A 245 8.98 -6.51 1.52
N SER A 246 7.88 -7.20 1.34
CA SER A 246 7.39 -7.62 0.04
C SER A 246 5.86 -7.70 -0.02
N VAL A 247 5.32 -7.72 -1.24
CA VAL A 247 3.91 -8.01 -1.47
C VAL A 247 3.46 -9.35 -0.85
N VAL A 248 4.36 -10.34 -0.75
CA VAL A 248 4.04 -11.64 -0.12
C VAL A 248 3.86 -11.48 1.39
N ASP A 249 4.74 -10.73 2.05
CA ASP A 249 4.63 -10.43 3.48
C ASP A 249 3.36 -9.63 3.77
N PHE A 250 3.00 -8.71 2.86
CA PHE A 250 1.76 -7.94 2.95
C PHE A 250 0.53 -8.86 2.87
N PHE A 251 0.48 -9.77 1.90
CA PHE A 251 -0.61 -10.74 1.80
C PHE A 251 -0.66 -11.68 3.00
N TYR A 252 0.49 -12.13 3.51
CA TYR A 252 0.54 -12.93 4.72
C TYR A 252 -0.02 -12.17 5.94
N TYR A 253 0.30 -10.89 6.09
CA TYR A 253 -0.33 -10.06 7.11
C TYR A 253 -1.86 -10.02 6.96
N LEU A 254 -2.39 -9.86 5.74
CA LEU A 254 -3.84 -9.88 5.51
C LEU A 254 -4.49 -11.20 5.94
N THR A 255 -3.80 -12.34 5.78
CA THR A 255 -4.35 -13.64 6.20
C THR A 255 -4.33 -13.82 7.72
N LEU A 256 -3.37 -13.24 8.44
CA LEU A 256 -3.27 -13.32 9.90
C LEU A 256 -4.44 -12.63 10.62
N HIS A 257 -5.01 -11.60 10.02
CA HIS A 257 -6.07 -10.78 10.62
C HIS A 257 -7.47 -11.08 10.02
N LYS A 258 -7.65 -12.27 9.44
CA LYS A 258 -8.94 -12.78 8.94
C LYS A 258 -9.86 -13.17 10.11
N ASN A 259 -10.43 -12.19 10.80
CA ASN A 259 -11.34 -12.43 11.92
C ASN A 259 -12.81 -12.69 11.50
N SER A 260 -13.13 -12.73 10.20
CA SER A 260 -14.49 -12.96 9.69
C SER A 260 -14.51 -14.12 8.69
N LYS A 261 -15.52 -15.00 8.81
CA LYS A 261 -15.83 -16.05 7.83
C LYS A 261 -16.39 -15.50 6.50
N ASP A 262 -16.88 -14.25 6.49
CA ASP A 262 -17.69 -13.71 5.40
C ASP A 262 -17.15 -12.41 4.77
N ALA A 263 -16.03 -11.86 5.25
CA ALA A 263 -15.47 -10.66 4.64
C ALA A 263 -13.94 -10.65 4.72
N ILE A 264 -13.34 -11.03 3.60
CA ILE A 264 -12.10 -10.42 3.16
C ILE A 264 -12.57 -9.42 2.09
N TYR A 265 -12.49 -8.11 2.34
CA TYR A 265 -12.64 -7.14 1.24
C TYR A 265 -11.34 -7.12 0.42
N ILE A 266 -11.14 -8.23 -0.30
CA ILE A 266 -10.24 -8.38 -1.42
C ILE A 266 -11.18 -8.61 -2.60
N SER A 267 -11.51 -7.53 -3.31
CA SER A 267 -12.48 -7.48 -4.41
C SER A 267 -13.95 -7.71 -4.00
N ASP A 268 -14.87 -6.90 -4.52
CA ASP A 268 -16.32 -7.14 -4.45
C ASP A 268 -16.74 -8.38 -5.27
N ASN A 269 -15.77 -9.09 -5.87
CA ASN A 269 -15.93 -10.24 -6.72
C ASN A 269 -15.41 -11.51 -6.02
N ARG A 270 -16.30 -12.24 -5.35
CA ARG A 270 -16.03 -13.54 -4.70
C ARG A 270 -15.24 -14.52 -5.57
N LYS A 271 -15.49 -14.51 -6.89
CA LYS A 271 -14.80 -15.39 -7.84
C LYS A 271 -13.31 -15.07 -7.99
N GLU A 272 -12.91 -13.81 -7.84
CA GLU A 272 -11.50 -13.40 -7.90
C GLU A 272 -10.73 -13.80 -6.63
N TYR A 273 -11.37 -13.68 -5.46
CA TYR A 273 -10.80 -14.17 -4.21
C TYR A 273 -10.63 -15.69 -4.23
N ASP A 274 -11.68 -16.44 -4.61
CA ASP A 274 -11.63 -17.90 -4.68
C ASP A 274 -10.50 -18.36 -5.62
N ASN A 275 -10.33 -17.70 -6.77
CA ASN A 275 -9.24 -17.99 -7.70
C ASN A 275 -7.85 -17.70 -7.09
N ALA A 276 -7.69 -16.61 -6.33
CA ALA A 276 -6.41 -16.25 -5.71
C ALA A 276 -6.05 -17.19 -4.55
N ASP A 277 -7.04 -17.59 -3.75
CA ASP A 277 -6.92 -18.57 -2.67
C ASP A 277 -6.55 -19.95 -3.22
N ASP A 278 -7.23 -20.39 -4.29
CA ASP A 278 -6.91 -21.64 -5.00
C ASP A 278 -5.48 -21.61 -5.57
N LEU A 279 -5.07 -20.50 -6.18
CA LEU A 279 -3.71 -20.34 -6.71
C LEU A 279 -2.65 -20.36 -5.61
N TYR A 280 -2.92 -19.72 -4.46
CA TYR A 280 -2.03 -19.76 -3.30
C TYR A 280 -1.92 -21.17 -2.72
N PHE A 281 -3.06 -21.86 -2.54
CA PHE A 281 -3.10 -23.22 -2.03
C PHE A 281 -2.38 -24.21 -2.95
N GLN A 282 -2.61 -24.11 -4.27
CA GLN A 282 -1.88 -24.90 -5.26
C GLN A 282 -0.38 -24.59 -5.26
N SER A 283 0.02 -23.33 -5.11
CA SER A 283 1.43 -22.94 -4.97
C SER A 283 2.07 -23.54 -3.72
N TYR A 284 1.36 -23.54 -2.58
CA TYR A 284 1.80 -24.17 -1.35
C TYR A 284 2.02 -25.69 -1.52
N LEU A 285 1.02 -26.40 -2.07
CA LEU A 285 1.13 -27.84 -2.35
C LEU A 285 2.29 -28.16 -3.31
N ASN A 286 2.51 -27.32 -4.31
CA ASN A 286 3.61 -27.46 -5.26
C ASN A 286 4.98 -27.22 -4.60
N LYS A 287 5.08 -26.26 -3.66
CA LYS A 287 6.29 -26.02 -2.86
C LYS A 287 6.60 -27.23 -1.98
N GLU A 288 5.60 -27.81 -1.31
CA GLU A 288 5.78 -29.03 -0.52
C GLU A 288 6.25 -30.21 -1.36
N LYS A 289 5.62 -30.43 -2.53
CA LYS A 289 6.06 -31.46 -3.48
C LYS A 289 7.49 -31.23 -3.95
N TYR A 290 7.84 -30.00 -4.32
CA TYR A 290 9.19 -29.65 -4.78
C TYR A 290 10.24 -29.89 -3.70
N ASN A 291 9.99 -29.45 -2.46
CA ASN A 291 10.88 -29.69 -1.32
C ASN A 291 11.03 -31.19 -1.04
N THR A 292 9.95 -31.95 -1.14
CA THR A 292 9.97 -33.42 -0.96
C THR A 292 10.81 -34.11 -2.04
N VAL A 293 10.72 -33.66 -3.30
CA VAL A 293 11.53 -34.17 -4.41
C VAL A 293 13.01 -33.80 -4.23
N GLN A 294 13.33 -32.57 -3.82
CA GLN A 294 14.71 -32.18 -3.53
C GLN A 294 15.32 -32.98 -2.38
N ILE A 295 14.56 -33.25 -1.31
CA ILE A 295 15.01 -34.10 -0.19
C ILE A 295 15.28 -35.53 -0.67
N LYS A 296 14.43 -36.08 -1.54
CA LYS A 296 14.65 -37.42 -2.13
C LYS A 296 15.88 -37.46 -3.05
N GLN A 297 16.10 -36.43 -3.85
CA GLN A 297 17.28 -36.33 -4.73
C GLN A 297 18.57 -36.08 -3.93
N GLY A 298 18.52 -35.33 -2.84
CA GLY A 298 19.65 -35.12 -1.92
C GLY A 298 20.08 -36.39 -1.21
N LYS A 299 19.14 -37.30 -0.90
CA LYS A 299 19.42 -38.64 -0.35
C LYS A 299 19.95 -39.65 -1.37
N GLN A 300 19.89 -39.35 -2.67
CA GLN A 300 20.41 -40.21 -3.74
C GLN A 300 21.85 -39.90 -4.16
N LYS A 301 22.52 -38.91 -3.55
CA LYS A 301 23.97 -38.79 -3.72
C LYS A 301 24.64 -39.92 -2.93
N PRO A 302 25.40 -40.83 -3.57
CA PRO A 302 26.10 -41.88 -2.86
C PRO A 302 27.15 -41.26 -1.94
N GLN A 303 27.23 -41.76 -0.70
CA GLN A 303 28.45 -41.64 0.10
C GLN A 303 29.61 -42.28 -0.69
N PRO A 304 30.82 -41.70 -0.62
CA PRO A 304 31.96 -42.08 -1.47
C PRO A 304 32.32 -43.56 -1.40
#